data_AF-A0A267D9Z1-F1
#
_entry.id   AF-A0A267D9Z1-F1
#
_cell.length_a   1.000
_cell.length_b   1.000
_cell.length_c   1.000
_cell.angle_alpha   90.00
_cell.angle_beta   90.00
_cell.angle_gamma   90.00
#
_symmetry.space_group_name_H-M   'P 1'
#
loop_
_entity.id
_entity.type
_entity.pdbx_description
1 polymer ?
#
loop_
_entity_poly.entity_id
_entity_poly.type
_entity_poly.pdbx_seq_one_letter_code
_entity_poly.pdbx_strand_id
1 'polypeptide(L)'
;MTSPSQSPCVRSRFPEPAEWTESQRNPPYAYYLYYLYANLVPLNALRRERGLQPIVLRPHCGEAGPVHHLATAFLLADNISHGLLLRKAPVLQYLYYLAQVPMAMSPLSNNSLFLPYSRSPLPDFHAKGLCVTLSTDDPLMFHFTKEPLMEEYSIAAQVWKLTNTDMCELARNSVIMSGFPHEVKKRWLGPAYQHEGVLGNDIRYTNLPNVRVAFRFENLLHELALVTTANPRSRAHSGHSGLSVPAAMSTRTKSMSVLFEDEG
;
A
#
# COMPACT_ATOMS: atom_id res chain seq x y z
N MET A 1 53.21 -5.01 -9.38
CA MET A 1 52.00 -4.42 -9.99
C MET A 1 50.89 -5.47 -9.91
N THR A 2 50.18 -5.51 -8.78
CA THR A 2 49.01 -6.36 -8.60
C THR A 2 47.80 -5.55 -9.03
N SER A 3 47.07 -6.04 -10.04
CA SER A 3 45.78 -5.52 -10.45
C SER A 3 44.81 -5.49 -9.26
N PRO A 4 43.98 -4.44 -9.11
CA PRO A 4 43.00 -4.43 -8.05
C PRO A 4 41.95 -5.49 -8.38
N SER A 5 41.81 -6.48 -7.49
CA SER A 5 40.73 -7.45 -7.52
C SER A 5 39.41 -6.68 -7.51
N GLN A 6 38.71 -6.70 -8.64
CA GLN A 6 37.34 -6.22 -8.71
C GLN A 6 36.55 -7.04 -7.68
N SER A 7 36.06 -6.36 -6.65
CA SER A 7 35.02 -6.89 -5.77
C SER A 7 33.96 -7.53 -6.67
N PRO A 8 33.48 -8.76 -6.41
CA PRO A 8 32.44 -9.35 -7.21
C PRO A 8 31.19 -8.50 -6.98
N CYS A 9 30.99 -7.49 -7.84
CA CYS A 9 29.70 -6.90 -8.06
C CYS A 9 28.77 -8.09 -8.28
N VAL A 10 27.80 -8.28 -7.39
CA VAL A 10 26.83 -9.37 -7.48
C VAL A 10 26.09 -9.16 -8.79
N ARG A 11 26.61 -9.72 -9.89
CA ARG A 11 25.93 -9.75 -11.17
C ARG A 11 24.62 -10.46 -10.89
N SER A 12 23.53 -9.77 -11.21
CA SER A 12 22.19 -10.35 -11.23
C SER A 12 22.26 -11.71 -11.92
N ARG A 13 21.71 -12.76 -11.29
CA ARG A 13 21.62 -14.09 -11.90
C ARG A 13 20.68 -14.13 -13.12
N PHE A 14 20.04 -13.01 -13.45
CA PHE A 14 19.10 -12.89 -14.55
C PHE A 14 19.68 -12.05 -15.69
N PRO A 15 19.48 -12.46 -16.94
CA PRO A 15 19.92 -11.71 -18.13
C PRO A 15 19.17 -10.38 -18.29
N GLU A 16 19.71 -9.47 -19.09
CA GLU A 16 19.03 -8.21 -19.41
C GLU A 16 17.76 -8.44 -20.26
N PRO A 17 16.81 -7.49 -20.32
CA PRO A 17 15.53 -7.72 -21.02
C PRO A 17 15.72 -8.03 -22.50
N ALA A 18 16.71 -7.41 -23.15
CA ALA A 18 17.05 -7.66 -24.55
C ALA A 18 17.65 -9.05 -24.78
N GLU A 19 18.24 -9.65 -23.75
CA GLU A 19 18.86 -10.97 -23.78
C GLU A 19 17.87 -12.09 -23.41
N TRP A 20 16.68 -11.74 -22.90
CA TRP A 20 15.63 -12.69 -22.57
C TRP A 20 14.88 -13.13 -23.84
N THR A 21 15.57 -13.88 -24.71
CA THR A 21 15.03 -14.35 -26.00
C THR A 21 14.41 -15.75 -25.94
N GLU A 22 14.60 -16.47 -24.83
CA GLU A 22 14.04 -17.81 -24.63
C GLU A 22 12.51 -17.74 -24.46
N SER A 23 11.78 -18.02 -25.55
CA SER A 23 10.31 -17.96 -25.58
C SER A 23 9.61 -18.95 -24.63
N GLN A 24 10.31 -20.01 -24.20
CA GLN A 24 9.73 -21.05 -23.33
C GLN A 24 9.76 -20.71 -21.84
N ARG A 25 10.53 -19.70 -21.41
CA ARG A 25 10.69 -19.37 -19.99
C ARG A 25 10.18 -17.97 -19.70
N ASN A 26 9.06 -17.87 -18.99
CA ASN A 26 8.56 -16.58 -18.55
C ASN A 26 9.49 -15.99 -17.45
N PRO A 27 9.89 -14.71 -17.52
CA PRO A 27 10.61 -14.06 -16.43
C PRO A 27 9.86 -14.15 -15.10
N PRO A 28 10.58 -14.23 -13.96
CA PRO A 28 9.92 -14.27 -12.65
C PRO A 28 9.24 -12.94 -12.35
N TYR A 29 8.22 -12.95 -11.48
CA TYR A 29 7.45 -11.76 -11.12
C TYR A 29 8.32 -10.57 -10.67
N ALA A 30 9.35 -10.84 -9.86
CA ALA A 30 10.28 -9.81 -9.40
C ALA A 30 11.03 -9.12 -10.54
N TYR A 31 11.30 -9.84 -11.63
CA TYR A 31 11.95 -9.29 -12.83
C TYR A 31 11.02 -8.30 -13.53
N TYR A 32 9.76 -8.70 -13.78
CA TYR A 32 8.76 -7.81 -14.36
C TYR A 32 8.59 -6.54 -13.53
N LEU A 33 8.42 -6.69 -12.21
CA LEU A 33 8.15 -5.54 -11.36
C LEU A 33 9.36 -4.61 -11.26
N TYR A 34 10.58 -5.16 -11.24
CA TYR A 34 11.81 -4.38 -11.25
C TYR A 34 11.92 -3.51 -12.51
N TYR A 35 11.80 -4.09 -13.70
CA TYR A 35 11.94 -3.30 -14.94
C TYR A 35 10.78 -2.34 -15.17
N LEU A 36 9.56 -2.71 -14.75
CA LEU A 36 8.43 -1.77 -14.75
C LEU A 36 8.72 -0.57 -13.84
N TYR A 37 9.18 -0.82 -12.62
CA TYR A 37 9.58 0.24 -11.69
C TYR A 37 10.73 1.10 -12.25
N ALA A 38 11.81 0.45 -12.71
CA ALA A 38 13.00 1.12 -13.23
C ALA A 38 12.69 2.02 -14.43
N ASN A 39 11.72 1.64 -15.28
CA ASN A 39 11.25 2.47 -16.39
C ASN A 39 10.28 3.57 -15.93
N LEU A 40 9.41 3.29 -14.96
CA LEU A 40 8.46 4.26 -14.43
C LEU A 40 9.13 5.40 -13.67
N VAL A 41 10.24 5.15 -12.97
CA VAL A 41 10.96 6.19 -12.21
C VAL A 41 11.40 7.38 -13.08
N PRO A 42 12.22 7.20 -14.14
CA PRO A 42 12.64 8.30 -15.00
C PRO A 42 11.47 8.88 -15.81
N LEU A 43 10.51 8.05 -16.23
CA LEU A 43 9.30 8.53 -16.90
C LEU A 43 8.50 9.47 -15.98
N ASN A 44 8.30 9.11 -14.72
CA ASN A 44 7.59 9.93 -13.76
C ASN A 44 8.36 11.19 -13.39
N ALA A 45 9.69 11.17 -13.39
CA ALA A 45 10.50 12.39 -13.27
C ALA A 45 10.19 13.37 -14.41
N LEU A 46 10.26 12.90 -15.67
CA LEU A 46 9.93 13.70 -16.84
C LEU A 46 8.48 14.21 -16.84
N ARG A 47 7.54 13.37 -16.40
CA ARG A 47 6.12 13.77 -16.28
C ARG A 47 5.96 14.92 -15.28
N ARG A 48 6.62 14.85 -14.13
CA ARG A 48 6.58 15.92 -13.12
C ARG A 48 7.17 17.23 -13.66
N GLU A 49 8.31 17.16 -14.35
CA GLU A 49 8.92 18.34 -15.00
C GLU A 49 7.98 19.02 -16.00
N ARG A 50 7.10 18.25 -16.64
CA ARG A 50 6.09 18.76 -17.58
C ARG A 50 4.73 19.09 -16.95
N GLY A 51 4.63 19.08 -15.62
CA GLY A 51 3.37 19.32 -14.92
C GLY A 51 2.31 18.23 -15.13
N LEU A 52 2.70 17.04 -15.56
CA LEU A 52 1.81 15.89 -15.76
C LEU A 52 1.77 15.02 -14.49
N GLN A 53 0.61 14.40 -14.24
CA GLN A 53 0.46 13.49 -13.10
C GLN A 53 1.32 12.22 -13.27
N PRO A 54 2.05 11.79 -12.23
CA PRO A 54 2.83 10.57 -12.29
C PRO A 54 1.93 9.34 -12.41
N ILE A 55 2.44 8.30 -13.06
CA ILE A 55 1.79 7.00 -13.16
C ILE A 55 2.17 6.20 -11.91
N VAL A 56 1.17 5.67 -11.23
CA VAL A 56 1.34 4.94 -9.97
C VAL A 56 1.48 3.44 -10.26
N LEU A 57 2.44 2.76 -9.64
CA LEU A 57 2.65 1.33 -9.84
C LEU A 57 1.77 0.52 -8.87
N ARG A 58 0.79 -0.20 -9.44
CA ARG A 58 -0.29 -0.89 -8.71
C ARG A 58 -0.45 -2.34 -9.16
N PRO A 59 0.53 -3.23 -8.87
CA PRO A 59 0.50 -4.56 -9.41
C PRO A 59 -0.55 -5.44 -8.71
N HIS A 60 -1.06 -6.39 -9.47
CA HIS A 60 -1.72 -7.58 -8.92
C HIS A 60 -0.70 -8.39 -8.13
N CYS A 61 -0.91 -8.55 -6.82
CA CYS A 61 0.11 -9.13 -5.97
C CYS A 61 -0.46 -9.91 -4.79
N GLY A 62 0.02 -11.15 -4.62
CA GLY A 62 -0.29 -11.93 -3.44
C GLY A 62 -1.73 -12.47 -3.38
N GLU A 63 -2.43 -12.54 -4.51
CA GLU A 63 -3.63 -13.37 -4.64
C GLU A 63 -3.27 -14.85 -4.62
N ALA A 64 -2.35 -15.23 -5.50
CA ALA A 64 -1.75 -16.54 -5.62
C ALA A 64 -0.24 -16.43 -5.85
N GLY A 65 0.43 -17.59 -5.93
CA GLY A 65 1.87 -17.68 -6.15
C GLY A 65 2.71 -17.58 -4.86
N PRO A 66 4.02 -17.37 -4.99
CA PRO A 66 4.94 -17.35 -3.86
C PRO A 66 4.93 -16.01 -3.09
N VAL A 67 5.21 -16.09 -1.78
CA VAL A 67 5.19 -14.95 -0.85
C VAL A 67 6.17 -13.83 -1.24
N HIS A 68 7.27 -14.14 -1.94
CA HIS A 68 8.25 -13.13 -2.34
C HIS A 68 7.70 -12.08 -3.32
N HIS A 69 6.56 -12.35 -3.99
CA HIS A 69 5.87 -11.33 -4.78
C HIS A 69 5.50 -10.12 -3.90
N LEU A 70 4.97 -10.38 -2.69
CA LEU A 70 4.60 -9.35 -1.72
C LEU A 70 5.82 -8.60 -1.19
N ALA A 71 6.95 -9.28 -0.97
CA ALA A 71 8.18 -8.60 -0.58
C ALA A 71 8.69 -7.66 -1.69
N THR A 72 8.60 -8.10 -2.95
CA THR A 72 9.00 -7.28 -4.10
C THR A 72 8.06 -6.09 -4.29
N ALA A 73 6.75 -6.31 -4.22
CA ALA A 73 5.76 -5.25 -4.32
C ALA A 73 5.85 -4.27 -3.16
N PHE A 74 6.10 -4.74 -1.94
CA PHE A 74 6.37 -3.86 -0.81
C PHE A 74 7.52 -2.90 -1.09
N LEU A 75 8.59 -3.35 -1.75
CA LEU A 75 9.74 -2.52 -2.06
C LEU A 75 9.47 -1.49 -3.16
N LEU A 76 8.79 -1.90 -4.24
CA LEU A 76 8.74 -1.15 -5.49
C LEU A 76 7.39 -0.48 -5.80
N ALA A 77 6.27 -1.03 -5.31
CA ALA A 77 4.94 -0.57 -5.67
C ALA A 77 4.40 0.48 -4.69
N ASP A 78 3.48 1.32 -5.17
CA ASP A 78 2.81 2.33 -4.35
C ASP A 78 1.60 1.75 -3.60
N ASN A 79 0.92 0.77 -4.20
CA ASN A 79 -0.15 -0.03 -3.59
C ASN A 79 -0.26 -1.37 -4.31
N ILE A 80 -1.08 -2.29 -3.80
CA ILE A 80 -1.30 -3.60 -4.44
C ILE A 80 -2.79 -3.92 -4.59
N SER A 81 -3.09 -4.79 -5.55
CA SER A 81 -4.38 -5.48 -5.61
C SER A 81 -4.24 -6.87 -4.97
N HIS A 82 -5.26 -7.32 -4.25
CA HIS A 82 -5.43 -8.61 -3.56
C HIS A 82 -4.73 -8.76 -2.21
N GLY A 83 -3.44 -9.14 -2.17
CA GLY A 83 -2.70 -9.28 -0.90
C GLY A 83 -3.11 -10.43 0.04
N LEU A 84 -3.92 -11.40 -0.41
CA LEU A 84 -4.44 -12.50 0.42
C LEU A 84 -3.33 -13.27 1.17
N LEU A 85 -2.21 -13.52 0.49
CA LEU A 85 -1.09 -14.31 1.00
C LEU A 85 -0.34 -13.63 2.16
N LEU A 86 -0.60 -12.34 2.45
CA LEU A 86 -0.08 -11.68 3.65
C LEU A 86 -0.55 -12.40 4.93
N ARG A 87 -1.69 -13.10 4.91
CA ARG A 87 -2.15 -13.92 6.03
C ARG A 87 -1.17 -15.04 6.44
N LYS A 88 -0.27 -15.43 5.53
CA LYS A 88 0.76 -16.47 5.75
C LYS A 88 2.14 -15.90 6.08
N ALA A 89 2.29 -14.57 6.07
CA ALA A 89 3.57 -13.89 6.25
C ALA A 89 3.44 -12.77 7.29
N PRO A 90 3.42 -13.10 8.60
CA PRO A 90 3.19 -12.12 9.67
C PRO A 90 4.14 -10.92 9.64
N VAL A 91 5.42 -11.16 9.33
CA VAL A 91 6.42 -10.09 9.22
C VAL A 91 6.10 -9.13 8.08
N LEU A 92 5.74 -9.65 6.90
CA LEU A 92 5.35 -8.79 5.78
C LEU A 92 4.04 -8.07 6.08
N GLN A 93 3.04 -8.75 6.65
CA GLN A 93 1.80 -8.11 7.07
C GLN A 93 2.06 -6.92 8.01
N TYR A 94 2.97 -7.08 8.97
CA TYR A 94 3.34 -6.02 9.89
C TYR A 94 4.06 -4.86 9.17
N LEU A 95 4.94 -5.15 8.22
CA LEU A 95 5.58 -4.11 7.40
C LEU A 95 4.57 -3.33 6.55
N TYR A 96 3.57 -4.01 5.96
CA TYR A 96 2.48 -3.35 5.23
C TYR A 96 1.63 -2.46 6.14
N TYR A 97 1.41 -2.88 7.38
CA TYR A 97 0.76 -2.05 8.40
C TYR A 97 1.61 -0.82 8.75
N LEU A 98 2.89 -0.98 9.11
CA LEU A 98 3.74 0.14 9.51
C LEU A 98 3.92 1.17 8.39
N ALA A 99 4.11 0.70 7.15
CA ALA A 99 4.26 1.56 5.98
C ALA A 99 2.92 2.04 5.39
N GLN A 100 1.78 1.61 5.97
CA GLN A 100 0.43 1.94 5.52
C GLN A 100 0.23 1.75 4.00
N VAL A 101 0.74 0.63 3.45
CA VAL A 101 0.66 0.34 2.01
C VAL A 101 -0.79 -0.05 1.66
N PRO A 102 -1.47 0.69 0.75
CA PRO A 102 -2.86 0.39 0.43
C PRO A 102 -3.05 -0.93 -0.32
N MET A 103 -4.18 -1.58 -0.06
CA MET A 103 -4.56 -2.86 -0.67
C MET A 103 -6.02 -2.86 -1.13
N ALA A 104 -6.23 -2.96 -2.44
CA ALA A 104 -7.55 -3.17 -3.01
C ALA A 104 -7.87 -4.66 -3.02
N MET A 105 -8.86 -5.07 -2.22
CA MET A 105 -9.25 -6.47 -2.08
C MET A 105 -10.64 -6.69 -2.69
N SER A 106 -10.83 -7.82 -3.38
CA SER A 106 -12.08 -8.16 -4.06
C SER A 106 -12.67 -9.49 -3.54
N PRO A 107 -13.34 -9.47 -2.37
CA PRO A 107 -13.78 -10.68 -1.68
C PRO A 107 -14.70 -11.60 -2.48
N LEU A 108 -15.61 -11.08 -3.31
CA LEU A 108 -16.50 -11.94 -4.12
C LEU A 108 -15.74 -12.64 -5.24
N SER A 109 -14.82 -11.94 -5.92
CA SER A 109 -13.90 -12.55 -6.89
C SER A 109 -13.07 -13.65 -6.23
N ASN A 110 -12.45 -13.34 -5.09
CA ASN A 110 -11.61 -14.32 -4.42
C ASN A 110 -12.40 -15.53 -3.89
N ASN A 111 -13.66 -15.33 -3.52
CA ASN A 111 -14.60 -16.41 -3.16
C ASN A 111 -14.81 -17.41 -4.29
N SER A 112 -14.94 -16.91 -5.52
CA SER A 112 -15.19 -17.75 -6.68
C SER A 112 -13.95 -18.55 -7.11
N LEU A 113 -12.74 -18.07 -6.80
CA LEU A 113 -11.50 -18.62 -7.38
C LEU A 113 -10.53 -19.26 -6.38
N PHE A 114 -10.36 -18.70 -5.18
CA PHE A 114 -9.18 -18.99 -4.34
C PHE A 114 -9.49 -19.41 -2.90
N LEU A 115 -10.48 -18.80 -2.25
CA LEU A 115 -10.81 -19.10 -0.86
C LEU A 115 -12.28 -18.81 -0.55
N PRO A 116 -12.96 -19.61 0.28
CA PRO A 116 -14.32 -19.29 0.71
C PRO A 116 -14.42 -17.88 1.34
N TYR A 117 -15.52 -17.17 1.10
CA TYR A 117 -15.74 -15.79 1.54
C TYR A 117 -15.54 -15.62 3.05
N SER A 118 -16.00 -16.59 3.85
CA SER A 118 -15.84 -16.61 5.31
C SER A 118 -14.39 -16.70 5.77
N ARG A 119 -13.46 -17.12 4.89
CA ARG A 119 -12.02 -17.20 5.15
C ARG A 119 -11.25 -16.02 4.57
N SER A 120 -11.93 -15.03 3.99
CA SER A 120 -11.31 -13.80 3.52
C SER A 120 -10.53 -13.13 4.66
N PRO A 121 -9.27 -12.69 4.44
CA PRO A 121 -8.49 -12.06 5.48
C PRO A 121 -8.79 -10.56 5.64
N LEU A 122 -9.69 -9.99 4.82
CA LEU A 122 -10.03 -8.56 4.85
C LEU A 122 -10.50 -8.11 6.24
N PRO A 123 -11.43 -8.80 6.94
CA PRO A 123 -11.87 -8.38 8.27
C PRO A 123 -10.71 -8.33 9.28
N ASP A 124 -9.83 -9.32 9.25
CA ASP A 124 -8.65 -9.37 10.12
C ASP A 124 -7.66 -8.24 9.81
N PHE A 125 -7.44 -7.96 8.52
CA PHE A 125 -6.54 -6.89 8.08
C PHE A 125 -7.10 -5.52 8.48
N HIS A 126 -8.40 -5.32 8.28
CA HIS A 126 -9.09 -4.11 8.69
C HIS A 126 -9.06 -3.92 10.22
N ALA A 127 -9.32 -4.97 10.99
CA ALA A 127 -9.25 -4.93 12.44
C ALA A 127 -7.85 -4.51 12.92
N LYS A 128 -6.79 -5.07 12.31
CA LYS A 128 -5.39 -4.72 12.59
C LYS A 128 -4.96 -3.32 12.11
N GLY A 129 -5.81 -2.61 11.36
CA GLY A 129 -5.51 -1.25 10.89
C GLY A 129 -4.64 -1.19 9.65
N LEU A 130 -4.58 -2.27 8.86
CA LEU A 130 -4.00 -2.19 7.53
C LEU A 130 -4.89 -1.33 6.62
N CYS A 131 -4.27 -0.60 5.69
CA CYS A 131 -4.96 0.21 4.70
C CYS A 131 -5.61 -0.67 3.62
N VAL A 132 -6.73 -1.31 3.95
CA VAL A 132 -7.50 -2.15 3.04
C VAL A 132 -8.72 -1.42 2.49
N THR A 133 -9.13 -1.79 1.27
CA THR A 133 -10.32 -1.27 0.59
C THR A 133 -11.06 -2.41 -0.12
N LEU A 134 -12.34 -2.19 -0.42
CA LEU A 134 -13.13 -3.11 -1.25
C LEU A 134 -13.06 -2.70 -2.73
N SER A 135 -12.94 -3.69 -3.61
CA SER A 135 -12.98 -3.58 -5.07
C SER A 135 -13.78 -4.74 -5.67
N THR A 136 -14.13 -4.64 -6.96
CA THR A 136 -15.01 -5.60 -7.64
C THR A 136 -14.28 -6.64 -8.48
N ASP A 137 -13.02 -6.39 -8.85
CA ASP A 137 -12.26 -7.17 -9.84
C ASP A 137 -12.97 -7.18 -11.22
N ASP A 138 -13.70 -8.26 -11.54
CA ASP A 138 -14.49 -8.42 -12.76
C ASP A 138 -16.02 -8.39 -12.47
N PRO A 139 -16.66 -7.21 -12.45
CA PRO A 139 -18.10 -7.08 -12.20
C PRO A 139 -18.98 -8.01 -13.04
N LEU A 140 -18.68 -8.15 -14.33
CA LEU A 140 -19.46 -8.96 -15.26
C LEU A 140 -19.48 -10.44 -14.88
N MET A 141 -18.41 -10.93 -14.26
CA MET A 141 -18.26 -12.35 -13.91
C MET A 141 -18.80 -12.67 -12.52
N PHE A 142 -18.64 -11.75 -11.55
CA PHE A 142 -18.85 -12.07 -10.13
C PHE A 142 -20.06 -11.41 -9.48
N HIS A 143 -20.71 -10.45 -10.15
CA HIS A 143 -21.77 -9.64 -9.55
C HIS A 143 -23.09 -9.83 -10.30
N PHE A 144 -24.19 -9.76 -9.56
CA PHE A 144 -25.54 -9.96 -10.11
C PHE A 144 -26.36 -8.67 -10.13
N THR A 145 -25.92 -7.65 -9.40
CA THR A 145 -26.62 -6.37 -9.29
C THR A 145 -26.16 -5.37 -10.34
N LYS A 146 -26.94 -4.30 -10.54
CA LYS A 146 -26.55 -3.18 -11.42
C LYS A 146 -25.41 -2.33 -10.84
N GLU A 147 -25.21 -2.38 -9.52
CA GLU A 147 -24.24 -1.59 -8.78
C GLU A 147 -23.23 -2.53 -8.08
N PRO A 148 -22.26 -3.10 -8.83
CA PRO A 148 -21.43 -4.20 -8.36
C PRO A 148 -20.63 -3.84 -7.10
N LEU A 149 -20.09 -2.62 -7.03
CA LEU A 149 -19.36 -2.18 -5.84
C LEU A 149 -20.28 -2.07 -4.61
N MET A 150 -21.54 -1.65 -4.79
CA MET A 150 -22.50 -1.59 -3.68
C MET A 150 -22.87 -2.98 -3.18
N GLU A 151 -22.90 -3.98 -4.08
CA GLU A 151 -23.07 -5.39 -3.72
C GLU A 151 -21.90 -5.90 -2.86
N GLU A 152 -20.64 -5.59 -3.21
CA GLU A 152 -19.48 -5.92 -2.36
C GLU A 152 -19.60 -5.35 -0.94
N TYR A 153 -19.91 -4.05 -0.81
CA TYR A 153 -20.09 -3.41 0.50
C TYR A 153 -21.27 -4.02 1.27
N SER A 154 -22.39 -4.29 0.59
CA SER A 154 -23.60 -4.83 1.23
C SER A 154 -23.38 -6.23 1.79
N ILE A 155 -22.73 -7.11 1.00
CA ILE A 155 -22.41 -8.48 1.43
C ILE A 155 -21.36 -8.44 2.55
N ALA A 156 -20.31 -7.64 2.40
CA ALA A 156 -19.28 -7.48 3.44
C ALA A 156 -19.87 -7.02 4.77
N ALA A 157 -20.75 -6.02 4.74
CA ALA A 157 -21.43 -5.51 5.92
C ALA A 157 -22.32 -6.57 6.58
N GLN A 158 -23.09 -7.32 5.80
CA GLN A 158 -24.00 -8.33 6.32
C GLN A 158 -23.27 -9.55 6.88
N VAL A 159 -22.23 -10.03 6.21
CA VAL A 159 -21.48 -11.24 6.58
C VAL A 159 -20.51 -10.96 7.72
N TRP A 160 -19.74 -9.87 7.64
CA TRP A 160 -18.71 -9.54 8.64
C TRP A 160 -19.18 -8.58 9.73
N LYS A 161 -20.46 -8.19 9.70
CA LYS A 161 -21.07 -7.27 10.69
C LYS A 161 -20.35 -5.92 10.76
N LEU A 162 -19.90 -5.42 9.61
CA LEU A 162 -19.25 -4.10 9.54
C LEU A 162 -20.24 -3.01 9.93
N THR A 163 -19.80 -2.11 10.79
CA THR A 163 -20.56 -0.92 11.18
C THR A 163 -20.48 0.16 10.10
N ASN A 164 -21.34 1.18 10.19
CA ASN A 164 -21.25 2.35 9.32
C ASN A 164 -19.87 3.01 9.39
N THR A 165 -19.27 3.05 10.58
CA THR A 165 -17.90 3.56 10.78
C THR A 165 -16.89 2.77 9.97
N ASP A 166 -16.97 1.44 9.99
CA ASP A 166 -16.05 0.56 9.26
C ASP A 166 -16.20 0.74 7.74
N MET A 167 -17.45 0.80 7.27
CA MET A 167 -17.74 1.07 5.85
C MET A 167 -17.22 2.44 5.40
N CYS A 168 -17.40 3.48 6.21
CA CYS A 168 -16.87 4.82 5.91
C CYS A 168 -15.33 4.85 5.91
N GLU A 169 -14.69 4.08 6.79
CA GLU A 169 -13.22 3.94 6.83
C GLU A 169 -12.70 3.26 5.56
N LEU A 170 -13.31 2.15 5.14
CA LEU A 170 -12.97 1.46 3.89
C LEU A 170 -13.16 2.38 2.67
N ALA A 171 -14.28 3.11 2.61
CA ALA A 171 -14.58 4.04 1.54
C ALA A 171 -13.57 5.21 1.51
N ARG A 172 -13.24 5.81 2.66
CA ARG A 172 -12.23 6.86 2.80
C ARG A 172 -10.87 6.38 2.29
N ASN A 173 -10.44 5.19 2.69
CA ASN A 173 -9.17 4.61 2.25
C ASN A 173 -9.14 4.38 0.73
N SER A 174 -10.27 4.00 0.13
CA SER A 174 -10.38 3.85 -1.34
C SER A 174 -10.12 5.15 -2.09
N VAL A 175 -10.63 6.28 -1.57
CA VAL A 175 -10.37 7.60 -2.14
C VAL A 175 -8.91 8.01 -1.93
N ILE A 176 -8.33 7.74 -0.76
CA ILE A 176 -6.92 8.05 -0.48
C ILE A 176 -6.01 7.32 -1.45
N MET A 177 -6.20 6.02 -1.66
CA MET A 177 -5.37 5.22 -2.57
C MET A 177 -5.65 5.46 -4.06
N SER A 178 -6.79 6.08 -4.40
CA SER A 178 -7.20 6.33 -5.78
C SER A 178 -6.18 7.18 -6.56
N GLY A 179 -6.27 7.14 -7.88
CA GLY A 179 -5.42 7.94 -8.78
C GLY A 179 -5.95 9.35 -9.07
N PHE A 180 -7.03 9.78 -8.38
CA PHE A 180 -7.67 11.05 -8.70
C PHE A 180 -6.79 12.27 -8.37
N PRO A 181 -6.94 13.39 -9.12
CA PRO A 181 -6.26 14.64 -8.83
C PRO A 181 -6.50 15.14 -7.40
N HIS A 182 -5.57 15.96 -6.88
CA HIS A 182 -5.68 16.57 -5.55
C HIS A 182 -7.02 17.28 -5.33
N GLU A 183 -7.46 18.10 -6.30
CA GLU A 183 -8.72 18.86 -6.19
C GLU A 183 -9.95 17.96 -6.03
N VAL A 184 -9.96 16.80 -6.69
CA VAL A 184 -11.06 15.84 -6.58
C VAL A 184 -11.05 15.18 -5.20
N LYS A 185 -9.87 14.76 -4.71
CA LYS A 185 -9.73 14.20 -3.37
C LYS A 185 -10.08 15.22 -2.28
N LYS A 186 -9.68 16.48 -2.46
CA LYS A 186 -10.01 17.60 -1.56
C LYS A 186 -11.53 17.82 -1.47
N ARG A 187 -12.23 17.73 -2.61
CA ARG A 187 -13.70 17.82 -2.64
C ARG A 187 -14.39 16.66 -1.92
N TRP A 188 -13.83 15.46 -1.98
CA TRP A 188 -14.43 14.26 -1.39
C TRP A 188 -14.06 14.02 0.07
N LEU A 189 -12.85 14.40 0.49
CA LEU A 189 -12.32 14.13 1.84
C LEU A 189 -12.21 15.37 2.73
N GLY A 190 -12.32 16.56 2.14
CA GLY A 190 -12.16 17.83 2.81
C GLY A 190 -10.81 18.52 2.52
N PRO A 191 -10.69 19.81 2.86
CA PRO A 191 -9.52 20.64 2.53
C PRO A 191 -8.21 20.16 3.18
N ALA A 192 -8.32 19.56 4.37
CA ALA A 192 -7.19 19.17 5.21
C ALA A 192 -6.78 17.70 5.03
N TYR A 193 -7.30 16.97 4.05
CA TYR A 193 -7.15 15.50 3.95
C TYR A 193 -5.69 15.00 3.88
N GLN A 194 -4.75 15.89 3.53
CA GLN A 194 -3.33 15.63 3.43
C GLN A 194 -2.58 15.63 4.78
N HIS A 195 -3.20 16.13 5.85
CA HIS A 195 -2.65 16.08 7.19
C HIS A 195 -2.80 14.67 7.80
N GLU A 196 -1.89 14.30 8.69
CA GLU A 196 -1.96 13.01 9.39
C GLU A 196 -2.93 13.07 10.59
N GLY A 197 -3.39 11.90 11.02
CA GLY A 197 -4.29 11.76 12.17
C GLY A 197 -5.62 12.49 12.01
N VAL A 198 -6.14 12.99 13.13
CA VAL A 198 -7.46 13.63 13.21
C VAL A 198 -7.56 14.90 12.37
N LEU A 199 -6.45 15.65 12.23
CA LEU A 199 -6.41 16.87 11.42
C LEU A 199 -6.69 16.58 9.94
N GLY A 200 -6.37 15.37 9.48
CA GLY A 200 -6.64 14.87 8.14
C GLY A 200 -8.06 14.39 7.88
N ASN A 201 -8.99 14.57 8.83
CA ASN A 201 -10.35 14.05 8.73
C ASN A 201 -11.38 15.14 9.01
N ASP A 202 -12.21 15.44 8.01
CA ASP A 202 -13.41 16.22 8.19
C ASP A 202 -14.64 15.30 8.12
N ILE A 203 -15.26 15.06 9.27
CA ILE A 203 -16.42 14.16 9.42
C ILE A 203 -17.59 14.54 8.51
N ARG A 204 -17.72 15.82 8.11
CA ARG A 204 -18.81 16.28 7.23
C ARG A 204 -18.67 15.73 5.81
N TYR A 205 -17.45 15.35 5.42
CA TYR A 205 -17.14 14.79 4.11
C TYR A 205 -17.03 13.27 4.18
N THR A 206 -16.35 12.74 5.20
CA THR A 206 -16.00 11.32 5.29
C THR A 206 -17.02 10.49 6.07
N ASN A 207 -17.87 11.13 6.88
CA ASN A 207 -18.73 10.49 7.86
C ASN A 207 -17.99 9.55 8.83
N LEU A 208 -16.66 9.71 8.95
CA LEU A 208 -15.81 8.91 9.81
C LEU A 208 -15.57 9.66 11.14
N PRO A 209 -15.99 9.12 12.30
CA PRO A 209 -15.73 9.72 13.60
C PRO A 209 -14.25 9.97 13.87
N ASN A 210 -13.93 11.16 14.37
CA ASN A 210 -12.55 11.54 14.72
C ASN A 210 -11.92 10.59 15.75
N VAL A 211 -12.72 10.01 16.66
CA VAL A 211 -12.25 8.99 17.62
C VAL A 211 -11.70 7.75 16.92
N ARG A 212 -12.32 7.30 15.81
CA ARG A 212 -11.80 6.16 15.03
C ARG A 212 -10.44 6.51 14.42
N VAL A 213 -10.31 7.71 13.84
CA VAL A 213 -9.07 8.17 13.23
C VAL A 213 -7.96 8.35 14.27
N ALA A 214 -8.29 8.94 15.43
CA ALA A 214 -7.37 9.08 16.56
C ALA A 214 -6.84 7.72 17.00
N PHE A 215 -7.72 6.75 17.23
CA PHE A 215 -7.34 5.39 17.62
C PHE A 215 -6.39 4.73 16.61
N ARG A 216 -6.68 4.82 15.31
CA ARG A 216 -5.80 4.28 14.26
C ARG A 216 -4.43 4.94 14.28
N PHE A 217 -4.40 6.27 14.38
CA PHE A 217 -3.18 7.05 14.33
C PHE A 217 -2.30 6.84 15.57
N GLU A 218 -2.89 6.88 16.76
CA GLU A 218 -2.18 6.65 18.03
C GLU A 218 -1.56 5.26 18.09
N ASN A 219 -2.30 4.22 17.67
CA ASN A 219 -1.76 2.86 17.61
C ASN A 219 -0.63 2.73 16.59
N LEU A 220 -0.73 3.36 15.42
CA LEU A 220 0.34 3.35 14.44
C LEU A 220 1.61 4.00 14.98
N LEU A 221 1.47 5.17 15.62
CA LEU A 221 2.59 5.86 16.26
C LEU A 221 3.20 5.03 17.39
N HIS A 222 2.38 4.36 18.20
CA HIS A 222 2.85 3.46 19.25
C HIS A 222 3.70 2.33 18.69
N GLU A 223 3.22 1.66 17.64
CA GLU A 223 3.93 0.56 16.98
C GLU A 223 5.24 1.02 16.33
N LEU A 224 5.25 2.19 15.68
CA LEU A 224 6.46 2.80 15.16
C LEU A 224 7.47 3.14 16.27
N ALA A 225 6.99 3.65 17.42
CA ALA A 225 7.84 3.92 18.58
C ALA A 225 8.47 2.64 19.15
N LEU A 226 7.73 1.54 19.20
CA LEU A 226 8.26 0.24 19.65
C LEU A 226 9.39 -0.25 18.73
N VAL A 227 9.21 -0.20 17.42
CA VAL A 227 10.22 -0.65 16.45
C VAL A 227 11.46 0.24 16.47
N THR A 228 11.30 1.56 16.57
CA THR A 228 12.43 2.51 16.61
C THR A 228 13.22 2.44 17.91
N THR A 229 12.56 2.25 19.06
CA THR A 229 13.23 2.10 20.37
C THR A 229 13.92 0.75 20.53
N ALA A 230 13.37 -0.30 19.91
CA ALA A 230 14.01 -1.61 19.84
C ALA A 230 15.24 -1.64 18.91
N ASN A 231 15.42 -0.63 18.03
CA ASN A 231 16.56 -0.56 17.14
C ASN A 231 17.86 -0.21 17.90
N PRO A 232 18.86 -1.12 17.95
CA PRO A 232 20.11 -0.89 18.69
C PRO A 232 20.89 0.33 18.20
N ARG A 233 20.75 0.71 16.92
CA ARG A 233 21.40 1.88 16.34
C ARG A 233 20.79 3.21 16.82
N SER A 234 19.51 3.21 17.19
CA SER A 234 18.83 4.39 17.74
C SER A 234 19.26 4.69 19.18
N ARG A 235 19.53 3.63 19.97
CA ARG A 235 20.04 3.74 21.34
C ARG A 235 21.42 4.40 21.46
N ALA A 236 22.21 4.41 20.40
CA ALA A 236 23.54 5.06 20.40
C ALA A 236 23.47 6.59 20.28
N HIS A 237 22.32 7.16 19.90
CA HIS A 237 22.16 8.60 19.63
C HIS A 237 21.20 9.34 20.58
N SER A 238 20.50 8.65 21.49
CA SER A 238 19.49 9.28 22.37
C SER A 238 20.10 9.77 23.69
N GLY A 239 20.79 10.91 23.63
CA GLY A 239 21.24 11.69 24.78
C GLY A 239 20.33 12.85 25.18
N HIS A 240 19.24 13.14 24.45
CA HIS A 240 18.32 14.24 24.75
C HIS A 240 16.85 13.79 24.66
N SER A 241 16.08 14.22 25.66
CA SER A 241 14.68 13.91 25.89
C SER A 241 13.75 14.59 24.89
N GLY A 242 13.11 13.79 24.04
CA GLY A 242 11.96 14.17 23.21
C GLY A 242 11.62 13.04 22.25
N LEU A 243 10.36 12.58 22.24
CA LEU A 243 9.89 11.67 21.18
C LEU A 243 9.84 12.45 19.86
N SER A 244 10.91 12.37 19.06
CA SER A 244 10.88 12.81 17.67
C SER A 244 10.62 11.59 16.78
N VAL A 245 9.44 11.53 16.14
CA VAL A 245 9.21 10.60 15.03
C VAL A 245 10.12 11.05 13.89
N PRO A 246 11.05 10.21 13.38
CA PRO A 246 11.93 10.60 12.28
C PRO A 246 11.10 11.00 11.05
N ALA A 247 11.44 12.09 10.36
CA ALA A 247 10.76 12.54 9.13
C ALA A 247 10.68 11.44 8.04
N ALA A 248 11.63 10.49 8.05
CA ALA A 248 11.65 9.31 7.18
C ALA A 248 10.51 8.30 7.46
N MET A 249 9.73 8.47 8.53
CA MET A 249 8.58 7.66 8.90
C MET A 249 7.24 8.35 8.66
N SER A 250 7.21 9.51 7.98
CA SER A 250 5.93 10.06 7.51
C SER A 250 5.24 9.01 6.65
N THR A 251 3.98 8.73 7.00
CA THR A 251 3.15 7.66 6.42
C THR A 251 2.74 7.91 4.97
N ARG A 252 3.20 9.03 4.38
CA ARG A 252 3.00 9.27 2.96
C ARG A 252 3.73 8.18 2.20
N THR A 253 2.93 7.39 1.49
CA THR A 253 3.30 6.45 0.44
C THR A 253 4.62 6.83 -0.20
N LYS A 254 5.50 5.85 -0.39
CA LYS A 254 6.89 5.95 -0.91
C LYS A 254 7.13 6.95 -2.06
N SER A 255 6.09 7.37 -2.78
CA SER A 255 6.09 8.42 -3.79
C SER A 255 6.21 9.88 -3.29
N MET A 256 5.99 10.20 -2.01
CA MET A 256 5.91 11.61 -1.56
C MET A 256 7.05 12.10 -0.66
N SER A 257 7.95 11.24 -0.19
CA SER A 257 9.03 11.61 0.73
C SER A 257 10.32 12.10 0.07
N VAL A 258 10.35 12.31 -1.26
CA VAL A 258 11.57 12.68 -2.00
C VAL A 258 11.54 14.12 -2.55
N LEU A 259 10.54 14.97 -2.25
CA LEU A 259 10.40 16.28 -2.93
C LEU A 259 9.99 17.47 -2.06
N PHE A 260 10.17 17.43 -0.75
CA PHE A 260 10.05 18.65 0.08
C PHE A 260 11.26 18.79 0.98
N GLU A 261 12.40 19.13 0.38
CA GLU A 261 13.30 20.09 1.01
C GLU A 261 12.75 21.48 0.65
N ASP A 262 12.02 22.08 1.59
CA ASP A 262 11.68 23.50 1.53
C ASP A 262 12.98 24.30 1.70
N GLU A 263 13.51 24.83 0.60
CA GLU A 263 14.41 25.97 0.62
C GLU A 263 13.54 27.24 0.65
N GLY A 264 13.63 28.00 1.75
CA GLY A 264 13.46 29.46 1.80
C GLY A 264 12.05 30.02 1.72
#